data_AF-A0A2T4AIA8-F1
#
_entry.id   AF-A0A2T4AIA8-F1
#
_cell.length_a   1.000
_cell.length_b   1.000
_cell.length_c   1.000
_cell.angle_alpha   90.00
_cell.angle_beta   90.00
_cell.angle_gamma   90.00
#
_symmetry.space_group_name_H-M   'P 1'
#
loop_
_entity.id
_entity.type
_entity.pdbx_description
1 polymer ?
#
loop_
_entity_poly.entity_id
_entity_poly.type
_entity_poly.pdbx_seq_one_letter_code
_entity_poly.pdbx_strand_id
1 'polypeptide(L)'
;MASALRAIQPKGPLSFQSLPAALRPLVRAYLLGYASAVAPRLLTLMLQFISKKRKSAKKYLSSDKDERSFKDSAFRILRTGLDPRRFPTFCAALVGGSTLLQEPLLKIIGRVATQLSTTSQLRLARWLSTFISGWLSLQLLQSKQTQQTPPSWTDSGLAAVQQGLSEASTGGYGGRTLDLTLFAVTRAADVLVGELWSQRRSRRKASGKWTVIEQVMSRLMDPVVFAASSGLIMWAWFYSPDSLPRSYNKWITSAASVDLRLIEALRRCRNGELIYGKETGQAPLLGSMCDDYGLPTEWGDPAKIVPFPCDLVHMGCGPSCEYHAISRFLRSWKWSMLTYLPLALALQLRNPRRINLVKAITGSTRSSTFLATFITLFYYGVCLARTRLGPRVLGKEIPNRQRIDEGICVGTGCCLCGWSVFIETAGRRKDMALFVAPRALATLVPRRYPLEKQWREKLIFAASTAVVFTCALENPKRVRGVLGGILGMVLKK
;
A
#
# COMPACT_ATOMS: atom_id res chain seq x y z
N MET A 1 27.52 23.62 44.55
CA MET A 1 26.32 22.88 44.06
C MET A 1 26.07 23.22 42.60
N ALA A 2 27.01 23.05 41.68
CA ALA A 2 27.37 21.80 41.02
C ALA A 2 26.16 20.91 40.63
N SER A 3 25.79 21.00 39.34
CA SER A 3 25.39 19.89 38.47
C SER A 3 24.09 19.13 38.78
N ALA A 4 22.96 19.54 38.16
CA ALA A 4 21.83 18.64 37.89
C ALA A 4 20.88 19.14 36.78
N LEU A 5 21.38 19.60 35.63
CA LEU A 5 20.58 19.70 34.40
C LEU A 5 21.31 18.99 33.25
N ARG A 6 21.57 17.70 33.44
CA ARG A 6 21.86 16.82 32.30
C ARG A 6 20.57 16.65 31.51
N ALA A 7 20.44 17.44 30.45
CA ALA A 7 19.52 17.16 29.36
C ALA A 7 19.71 15.69 28.95
N ILE A 8 18.64 14.90 29.10
CA ILE A 8 18.60 13.51 28.65
C ILE A 8 18.69 13.53 27.13
N GLN A 9 19.93 13.50 26.62
CA GLN A 9 20.19 13.33 25.19
C GLN A 9 19.80 11.90 24.80
N PRO A 10 18.96 11.69 23.78
CA PRO A 10 18.63 10.35 23.34
C PRO A 10 19.88 9.74 22.70
N LYS A 11 20.54 8.83 23.42
CA LYS A 11 21.51 7.88 22.89
C LYS A 11 20.77 6.91 21.95
N GLY A 12 20.43 7.38 20.76
CA GLY A 12 19.88 6.56 19.68
C GLY A 12 20.99 6.18 18.70
N PRO A 13 20.87 5.04 17.97
CA PRO A 13 21.89 4.52 17.04
C PRO A 13 22.18 5.40 15.80
N LEU A 14 21.69 6.65 15.76
CA LEU A 14 21.83 7.60 14.65
C LEU A 14 22.29 9.00 15.12
N SER A 15 22.83 9.11 16.35
CA SER A 15 23.45 10.35 16.83
C SER A 15 24.87 10.49 16.27
N PHE A 16 24.97 10.87 15.00
CA PHE A 16 26.25 11.18 14.33
C PHE A 16 26.83 12.51 14.83
N GLN A 17 27.26 12.54 16.10
CA GLN A 17 27.83 13.73 16.71
C GLN A 17 29.16 14.15 16.07
N SER A 18 29.91 13.20 15.49
CA SER A 18 31.17 13.40 14.76
C SER A 18 31.02 14.00 13.36
N LEU A 19 29.81 14.05 12.79
CA LEU A 19 29.56 14.66 11.48
C LEU A 19 29.14 16.13 11.63
N PRO A 20 29.55 17.02 10.69
CA PRO A 20 29.02 18.38 10.60
C PRO A 20 27.50 18.37 10.58
N ALA A 21 26.86 19.26 11.35
CA ALA A 21 25.40 19.28 11.50
C ALA A 21 24.65 19.36 10.16
N ALA A 22 25.25 20.02 9.16
CA ALA A 22 24.70 20.13 7.81
C ALA A 22 24.67 18.79 7.02
N LEU A 23 25.56 17.85 7.31
CA LEU A 23 25.65 16.55 6.61
C LEU A 23 24.86 15.44 7.30
N ARG A 24 24.45 15.62 8.56
CA ARG A 24 23.71 14.60 9.32
C ARG A 24 22.39 14.18 8.65
N PRO A 25 21.57 15.10 8.10
CA PRO A 25 20.33 14.70 7.41
C PRO A 25 20.60 13.82 6.17
N LEU A 26 21.64 14.15 5.39
CA LEU A 26 22.05 13.41 4.21
C LEU A 26 22.44 11.96 4.58
N VAL A 27 23.32 11.79 5.55
CA VAL A 27 23.81 10.46 5.97
C VAL A 27 22.69 9.63 6.59
N ARG A 28 21.84 10.23 7.44
CA ARG A 28 20.67 9.53 8.01
C ARG A 28 19.72 9.05 6.92
N ALA A 29 19.44 9.90 5.93
CA ALA A 29 18.57 9.54 4.81
C ALA A 29 19.15 8.42 3.96
N TYR A 30 20.46 8.45 3.68
CA TYR A 30 21.15 7.38 2.96
C TYR A 30 21.05 6.05 3.70
N LEU A 31 21.39 6.02 5.00
CA LEU A 31 21.40 4.80 5.80
C LEU A 31 20.00 4.19 5.95
N LEU A 32 18.97 5.01 6.16
CA LEU A 32 17.58 4.55 6.21
C LEU A 32 17.10 4.06 4.84
N GLY A 33 17.46 4.76 3.77
CA GLY A 33 17.20 4.34 2.39
C GLY A 33 17.87 2.99 2.06
N TYR A 34 19.12 2.80 2.50
CA TYR A 34 19.86 1.56 2.33
C TYR A 34 19.25 0.41 3.12
N ALA A 35 18.96 0.63 4.41
CA ALA A 35 18.33 -0.37 5.26
C ALA A 35 16.97 -0.82 4.70
N SER A 36 16.13 0.13 4.23
CA SER A 36 14.83 -0.20 3.62
C SER A 36 14.93 -0.91 2.27
N ALA A 37 15.99 -0.66 1.49
CA ALA A 37 16.22 -1.34 0.21
C ALA A 37 16.79 -2.76 0.37
N VAL A 38 17.64 -2.97 1.37
CA VAL A 38 18.49 -4.16 1.52
C VAL A 38 17.89 -5.16 2.51
N ALA A 39 17.39 -4.70 3.65
CA ALA A 39 16.95 -5.58 4.74
C ALA A 39 15.82 -6.55 4.34
N PRO A 40 14.76 -6.15 3.61
CA PRO A 40 13.71 -7.08 3.19
C PRO A 40 14.27 -8.18 2.29
N ARG A 41 15.13 -7.82 1.33
CA ARG A 41 15.72 -8.78 0.38
C ARG A 41 16.63 -9.80 1.07
N LEU A 42 17.42 -9.35 2.05
CA LEU A 42 18.24 -10.24 2.87
C LEU A 42 17.37 -11.15 3.74
N LEU A 43 16.28 -10.64 4.31
CA LEU A 43 15.34 -11.44 5.09
C LEU A 43 14.68 -12.52 4.21
N THR A 44 14.20 -12.16 3.02
CA THR A 44 13.66 -13.11 2.05
C THR A 44 14.69 -14.19 1.70
N LEU A 45 15.93 -13.80 1.41
CA LEU A 45 17.02 -14.74 1.09
C LEU A 45 17.24 -15.72 2.25
N MET A 46 17.27 -15.22 3.49
CA MET A 46 17.40 -16.04 4.70
C MET A 46 16.24 -17.01 4.86
N LEU A 47 15.00 -16.53 4.71
CA LEU A 47 13.81 -17.37 4.82
C LEU A 47 13.77 -18.46 3.74
N GLN A 48 14.17 -18.14 2.51
CA GLN A 48 14.29 -19.11 1.42
C GLN A 48 15.34 -20.18 1.72
N PHE A 49 16.50 -19.78 2.25
CA PHE A 49 17.55 -20.72 2.61
C PHE A 49 17.13 -21.65 3.76
N ILE A 50 16.50 -21.11 4.81
CA ILE A 50 15.94 -21.89 5.92
C ILE A 50 14.86 -22.85 5.42
N SER A 51 13.98 -22.39 4.54
CA SER A 51 12.92 -23.22 3.94
C SER A 51 13.49 -24.34 3.07
N LYS A 52 14.51 -24.07 2.25
CA LYS A 52 15.22 -25.07 1.45
C LYS A 52 15.91 -26.11 2.33
N LYS A 53 16.62 -25.69 3.38
CA LYS A 53 17.29 -26.62 4.31
C LYS A 53 16.27 -27.55 5.01
N ARG A 54 15.10 -27.02 5.36
CA ARG A 54 14.00 -27.80 5.97
C ARG A 54 13.31 -28.75 4.99
N LYS A 55 13.20 -28.38 3.70
CA LYS A 55 12.66 -29.25 2.64
C LYS A 55 13.66 -30.32 2.20
N SER A 56 14.95 -29.99 2.14
CA SER A 56 16.03 -30.93 1.80
C SER A 56 16.20 -32.02 2.86
N ALA A 57 15.86 -31.74 4.12
CA ALA A 57 15.78 -32.74 5.19
C ALA A 57 14.58 -33.71 5.04
N LYS A 58 13.65 -33.47 4.11
CA LYS A 58 12.39 -34.22 3.98
C LYS A 58 12.17 -34.86 2.59
N LYS A 59 13.08 -34.69 1.63
CA LYS A 59 12.97 -35.33 0.31
C LYS A 59 14.36 -35.47 -0.33
N TYR A 60 14.87 -36.69 -0.39
CA TYR A 60 15.88 -37.11 -1.37
C TYR A 60 15.20 -37.21 -2.76
N LEU A 61 15.99 -37.01 -3.82
CA LEU A 61 15.64 -36.97 -5.25
C LEU A 61 14.99 -35.69 -5.78
N SER A 62 15.82 -34.76 -6.25
CA SER A 62 16.05 -34.54 -7.68
C SER A 62 17.07 -33.42 -7.87
N SER A 63 18.09 -33.73 -8.65
CA SER A 63 19.16 -32.83 -9.10
C SER A 63 18.62 -31.94 -10.22
N ASP A 64 18.60 -30.61 -10.03
CA ASP A 64 19.09 -29.70 -11.07
C ASP A 64 19.43 -28.30 -10.52
N LYS A 65 20.35 -27.67 -11.25
CA LYS A 65 21.23 -26.54 -10.95
C LYS A 65 20.52 -25.21 -10.64
N ASP A 66 20.79 -24.69 -9.44
CA ASP A 66 21.01 -23.23 -9.24
C ASP A 66 21.73 -23.02 -7.90
N GLU A 67 22.93 -23.60 -7.76
CA GLU A 67 23.77 -23.47 -6.56
C GLU A 67 24.52 -22.12 -6.58
N ARG A 68 23.77 -21.02 -6.49
CA ARG A 68 24.37 -19.76 -6.06
C ARG A 68 24.58 -19.85 -4.56
N SER A 69 25.84 -19.77 -4.12
CA SER A 69 26.15 -19.70 -2.70
C SER A 69 25.34 -18.59 -2.05
N PHE A 70 24.78 -18.86 -0.86
CA PHE A 70 24.05 -17.87 -0.08
C PHE A 70 24.85 -16.56 0.06
N LYS A 71 26.18 -16.70 0.23
CA LYS A 71 27.13 -15.60 0.33
C LYS A 71 27.15 -14.73 -0.93
N ASP A 72 27.16 -15.32 -2.12
CA ASP A 72 27.20 -14.57 -3.39
C ASP A 72 25.91 -13.79 -3.62
N SER A 73 24.77 -14.38 -3.26
CA SER A 73 23.48 -13.71 -3.34
C SER A 73 23.35 -12.58 -2.32
N ALA A 74 23.80 -12.79 -1.08
CA ALA A 74 23.84 -11.76 -0.05
C ALA A 74 24.79 -10.61 -0.42
N PHE A 75 26.01 -10.93 -0.88
CA PHE A 75 26.99 -9.96 -1.34
C PHE A 75 26.47 -9.14 -2.52
N ARG A 76 25.82 -9.80 -3.49
CA ARG A 76 25.16 -9.10 -4.59
C ARG A 76 24.09 -8.14 -4.09
N ILE A 77 23.24 -8.54 -3.15
CA ILE A 77 22.19 -7.67 -2.58
C ILE A 77 22.82 -6.44 -1.91
N LEU A 78 23.87 -6.62 -1.10
CA LEU A 78 24.60 -5.54 -0.42
C LEU A 78 25.23 -4.57 -1.44
N ARG A 79 26.04 -5.10 -2.37
CA ARG A 79 26.71 -4.30 -3.41
C ARG A 79 25.70 -3.55 -4.28
N THR A 80 24.60 -4.22 -4.61
CA THR A 80 23.52 -3.64 -5.40
C THR A 80 22.88 -2.45 -4.69
N GLY A 81 22.76 -2.47 -3.36
CA GLY A 81 22.22 -1.35 -2.57
C GLY A 81 23.08 -0.08 -2.62
N LEU A 82 24.39 -0.21 -2.87
CA LEU A 82 25.34 0.91 -2.91
C LEU A 82 25.37 1.66 -4.26
N ASP A 83 24.64 1.18 -5.26
CA ASP A 83 24.57 1.79 -6.59
C ASP A 83 24.06 3.26 -6.52
N PRO A 84 24.82 4.24 -7.05
CA PRO A 84 24.45 5.66 -7.04
C PRO A 84 23.10 5.97 -7.67
N ARG A 85 22.60 5.13 -8.60
CA ARG A 85 21.33 5.35 -9.29
C ARG A 85 20.14 4.62 -8.64
N ARG A 86 20.26 4.25 -7.36
CA ARG A 86 19.19 3.58 -6.60
C ARG A 86 18.60 4.43 -5.49
N PHE A 87 17.58 3.87 -4.87
CA PHE A 87 16.78 4.48 -3.81
C PHE A 87 17.60 5.10 -2.66
N PRO A 88 18.68 4.49 -2.14
CA PRO A 88 19.44 5.09 -1.04
C PRO A 88 20.05 6.45 -1.40
N THR A 89 20.64 6.55 -2.59
CA THR A 89 21.20 7.81 -3.11
C THR A 89 20.11 8.81 -3.44
N PHE A 90 18.96 8.36 -3.96
CA PHE A 90 17.79 9.22 -4.12
C PHE A 90 17.36 9.84 -2.79
N CYS A 91 17.25 9.06 -1.71
CA CYS A 91 16.88 9.57 -0.39
C CYS A 91 17.90 10.58 0.14
N ALA A 92 19.20 10.28 -0.03
CA ALA A 92 20.29 11.15 0.38
C ALA A 92 20.31 12.46 -0.42
N ALA A 93 20.15 12.39 -1.74
CA ALA A 93 20.07 13.55 -2.61
C ALA A 93 18.85 14.41 -2.26
N LEU A 94 17.67 13.80 -2.09
CA LEU A 94 16.44 14.51 -1.75
C LEU A 94 16.57 15.26 -0.41
N VAL A 95 16.91 14.55 0.65
CA VAL A 95 17.00 15.13 2.00
C VAL A 95 18.20 16.06 2.11
N GLY A 96 19.38 15.57 1.75
CA GLY A 96 20.62 16.33 1.83
C GLY A 96 20.58 17.59 0.98
N GLY A 97 20.12 17.48 -0.27
CA GLY A 97 19.92 18.61 -1.16
C GLY A 97 18.94 19.63 -0.60
N SER A 98 17.81 19.19 -0.03
CA SER A 98 16.83 20.10 0.57
C SER A 98 17.40 20.90 1.74
N THR A 99 18.28 20.29 2.55
CA THR A 99 18.90 20.94 3.71
C THR A 99 20.10 21.81 3.35
N LEU A 100 20.91 21.39 2.37
CA LEU A 100 22.12 22.10 1.96
C LEU A 100 21.80 23.32 1.08
N LEU A 101 20.78 23.22 0.22
CA LEU A 101 20.35 24.32 -0.64
C LEU A 101 19.53 25.39 0.10
N GLN A 102 18.99 25.08 1.28
CA GLN A 102 18.11 25.99 2.01
C GLN A 102 18.81 27.30 2.41
N GLU A 103 19.99 27.22 3.02
CA GLU A 103 20.75 28.40 3.49
C GLU A 103 21.19 29.35 2.33
N PRO A 104 21.79 28.87 1.23
CA PRO A 104 22.15 29.76 0.12
C PRO A 104 20.90 30.36 -0.54
N LEU A 105 19.82 29.59 -0.73
CA LEU A 105 18.59 30.11 -1.30
C LEU A 105 17.94 31.16 -0.39
N LEU A 106 17.98 30.97 0.93
CA LEU A 106 17.46 31.97 1.87
C LEU A 106 18.22 33.30 1.75
N LYS A 107 19.55 33.26 1.62
CA LYS A 107 20.37 34.47 1.39
C LYS A 107 20.03 35.17 0.08
N ILE A 108 19.80 34.41 -0.99
CA ILE A 108 19.41 34.95 -2.31
C ILE A 108 18.01 35.57 -2.23
N ILE A 109 17.03 34.84 -1.69
CA ILE A 109 15.65 35.33 -1.54
C ILE A 109 15.59 36.57 -0.65
N GLY A 110 16.36 36.61 0.44
CA GLY A 110 16.42 37.77 1.32
C GLY A 110 16.93 39.04 0.61
N ARG A 111 17.77 38.89 -0.42
CA ARG A 111 18.25 40.01 -1.25
C ARG A 111 17.26 40.42 -2.34
N VAL A 112 16.53 39.46 -2.92
CA VAL A 112 15.65 39.71 -4.08
C VAL A 112 14.21 40.04 -3.66
N ALA A 113 13.67 39.34 -2.68
CA ALA A 113 12.27 39.43 -2.26
C ALA A 113 12.12 40.21 -0.95
N THR A 114 12.62 41.45 -0.93
CA THR A 114 12.63 42.33 0.26
C THR A 114 11.23 42.71 0.75
N GLN A 115 10.21 42.64 -0.11
CA GLN A 115 8.81 42.90 0.23
C GLN A 115 8.14 41.75 1.02
N LEU A 116 8.75 40.56 1.07
CA LEU A 116 8.20 39.42 1.80
C LEU A 116 8.63 39.44 3.27
N SER A 117 7.73 39.04 4.17
CA SER A 117 8.10 38.81 5.57
C SER A 117 9.22 37.77 5.69
N THR A 118 10.05 37.88 6.72
CA THR A 118 11.14 36.92 7.01
C THR A 118 10.64 35.47 7.09
N THR A 119 9.42 35.29 7.61
CA THR A 119 8.77 33.97 7.66
C THR A 119 8.44 33.49 6.25
N SER A 120 7.85 34.33 5.40
CA SER A 120 7.52 34.00 4.01
C SER A 120 8.77 33.70 3.17
N GLN A 121 9.85 34.46 3.36
CA GLN A 121 11.14 34.20 2.72
C GLN A 121 11.69 32.82 3.13
N LEU A 122 11.62 32.47 4.42
CA LEU A 122 12.03 31.16 4.91
C LEU A 122 11.18 30.01 4.35
N ARG A 123 9.85 30.20 4.27
CA ARG A 123 8.95 29.21 3.65
C ARG A 123 9.32 28.97 2.19
N LEU A 124 9.53 30.06 1.44
CA LEU A 124 9.89 30.02 0.03
C LEU A 124 11.24 29.34 -0.18
N ALA A 125 12.24 29.65 0.65
CA ALA A 125 13.55 29.02 0.59
C ALA A 125 13.49 27.50 0.83
N ARG A 126 12.72 27.06 1.85
CA ARG A 126 12.49 25.64 2.12
C ARG A 126 11.76 24.94 0.97
N TRP A 127 10.73 25.59 0.44
CA TRP A 127 9.96 25.04 -0.67
C TRP A 127 10.81 24.88 -1.93
N LEU A 128 11.55 25.93 -2.32
CA LEU A 128 12.44 25.89 -3.48
C LEU A 128 13.59 24.90 -3.31
N SER A 129 14.21 24.84 -2.12
CA SER A 129 15.30 23.89 -1.86
C SER A 129 14.83 22.45 -1.99
N THR A 130 13.67 22.11 -1.42
CA THR A 130 13.09 20.78 -1.60
C THR A 130 12.62 20.54 -3.02
N PHE A 131 12.05 21.53 -3.70
CA PHE A 131 11.58 21.37 -5.08
C PHE A 131 12.74 21.01 -6.02
N ILE A 132 13.83 21.79 -6.00
CA ILE A 132 15.02 21.53 -6.82
C ILE A 132 15.62 20.17 -6.47
N SER A 133 15.74 19.88 -5.18
CA SER A 133 16.26 18.59 -4.69
C SER A 133 15.38 17.41 -5.13
N GLY A 134 14.06 17.56 -5.07
CA GLY A 134 13.08 16.56 -5.51
C GLY A 134 13.13 16.31 -7.01
N TRP A 135 13.27 17.37 -7.80
CA TRP A 135 13.42 17.27 -9.25
C TRP A 135 14.68 16.49 -9.63
N LEU A 136 15.83 16.90 -9.11
CA LEU A 136 17.13 16.30 -9.44
C LEU A 136 17.26 14.87 -8.91
N SER A 137 16.79 14.61 -7.69
CA SER A 137 16.82 13.26 -7.11
C SER A 137 15.92 12.28 -7.88
N LEU A 138 14.72 12.69 -8.30
CA LEU A 138 13.86 11.83 -9.12
C LEU A 138 14.46 11.61 -10.52
N GLN A 139 15.04 12.65 -11.12
CA GLN A 139 15.76 12.52 -12.40
C GLN A 139 16.93 11.54 -12.30
N LEU A 140 17.71 11.60 -11.21
CA LEU A 140 18.78 10.64 -10.93
C LEU A 140 18.23 9.21 -10.89
N LEU A 141 17.12 9.00 -10.16
CA LEU A 141 16.49 7.69 -10.09
C LEU A 141 16.07 7.24 -11.50
N GLN A 142 15.40 8.11 -12.26
CA GLN A 142 14.87 7.85 -13.61
C GLN A 142 15.95 7.60 -14.67
N SER A 143 17.17 8.10 -14.49
CA SER A 143 18.30 7.91 -15.43
C SER A 143 18.79 6.47 -15.57
N LYS A 144 18.34 5.55 -14.71
CA LYS A 144 18.77 4.15 -14.75
C LYS A 144 17.98 3.34 -15.78
N GLN A 145 18.63 3.05 -16.91
CA GLN A 145 18.18 2.05 -17.88
C GLN A 145 18.41 0.65 -17.27
N THR A 146 17.34 -0.14 -17.12
CA THR A 146 17.42 -1.46 -16.47
C THR A 146 17.43 -2.56 -17.52
N GLN A 147 18.59 -3.20 -17.70
CA GLN A 147 18.69 -4.55 -18.28
C GLN A 147 17.97 -5.56 -17.38
N GLN A 148 17.33 -6.53 -18.04
CA GLN A 148 16.41 -7.52 -17.49
C GLN A 148 17.01 -8.29 -16.29
N THR A 149 16.30 -8.30 -15.17
CA THR A 149 16.40 -9.40 -14.19
C THR A 149 15.06 -9.55 -13.48
N PRO A 150 14.50 -10.77 -13.40
CA PRO A 150 13.18 -10.98 -12.79
C PRO A 150 13.26 -10.76 -11.27
N PRO A 151 12.26 -10.10 -10.67
CA PRO A 151 12.23 -9.88 -9.23
C PRO A 151 11.84 -11.16 -8.47
N SER A 152 12.60 -11.47 -7.42
CA SER A 152 12.30 -12.52 -6.45
C SER A 152 11.35 -12.04 -5.35
N TRP A 153 10.61 -13.01 -4.82
CA TRP A 153 9.30 -12.90 -4.20
C TRP A 153 9.24 -12.29 -2.79
N THR A 154 8.06 -11.71 -2.50
CA THR A 154 7.46 -11.35 -1.19
C THR A 154 8.15 -10.27 -0.37
N ASP A 155 7.48 -9.14 -0.09
CA ASP A 155 7.33 -8.74 1.31
C ASP A 155 6.29 -7.64 1.65
N SER A 156 5.80 -7.80 2.86
CA SER A 156 5.13 -6.91 3.82
C SER A 156 5.20 -5.38 3.59
N GLY A 157 4.02 -4.75 3.63
CA GLY A 157 3.77 -3.37 4.09
C GLY A 157 4.72 -2.30 3.56
N LEU A 158 5.80 -1.98 4.29
CA LEU A 158 6.76 -0.95 3.88
C LEU A 158 7.61 -1.32 2.67
N ALA A 159 7.89 -2.61 2.44
CA ALA A 159 8.68 -3.09 1.31
C ALA A 159 7.95 -2.94 -0.03
N ALA A 160 6.62 -2.82 -0.01
CA ALA A 160 5.81 -2.70 -1.21
C ALA A 160 5.95 -1.34 -1.93
N VAL A 161 6.40 -0.27 -1.25
CA VAL A 161 6.78 0.99 -1.92
C VAL A 161 8.09 0.80 -2.72
N GLN A 162 9.02 0.00 -2.18
CA GLN A 162 10.30 -0.32 -2.81
C GLN A 162 10.16 -1.37 -3.93
N GLN A 163 9.23 -2.33 -3.79
CA GLN A 163 8.93 -3.35 -4.81
C GLN A 163 8.19 -2.75 -6.01
N GLY A 164 7.25 -1.80 -5.78
CA GLY A 164 6.63 -1.03 -6.88
C GLY A 164 7.65 -0.28 -7.75
N LEU A 165 8.68 0.31 -7.12
CA LEU A 165 9.82 0.95 -7.79
C LEU A 165 10.73 -0.02 -8.57
N SER A 166 10.68 -1.32 -8.25
CA SER A 166 11.54 -2.37 -8.82
C SER A 166 10.87 -3.13 -9.98
N GLU A 167 9.53 -3.19 -10.00
CA GLU A 167 8.75 -4.04 -10.91
C GLU A 167 8.37 -3.39 -12.25
N ALA A 168 8.60 -2.08 -12.40
CA ALA A 168 8.40 -1.39 -13.67
C ALA A 168 9.62 -1.55 -14.59
N SER A 169 9.68 -2.66 -15.33
CA SER A 169 10.49 -2.76 -16.54
C SER A 169 9.85 -3.69 -17.58
N THR A 170 9.59 -3.13 -18.75
CA THR A 170 9.72 -3.71 -20.11
C THR A 170 9.31 -2.60 -21.10
N GLY A 171 10.26 -2.07 -21.88
CA GLY A 171 10.04 -1.08 -22.93
C GLY A 171 10.38 0.37 -22.53
N GLY A 172 10.74 1.21 -23.52
CA GLY A 172 11.08 2.64 -23.37
C GLY A 172 9.89 3.53 -22.97
N TYR A 173 9.19 3.17 -21.91
CA TYR A 173 8.04 3.88 -21.36
C TYR A 173 8.38 4.45 -19.97
N GLY A 174 7.77 5.58 -19.63
CA GLY A 174 7.77 6.15 -18.28
C GLY A 174 6.86 5.39 -17.31
N GLY A 175 6.87 5.79 -16.04
CA GLY A 175 6.02 5.21 -14.98
C GLY A 175 6.75 4.38 -13.93
N ARG A 176 8.07 4.22 -14.04
CA ARG A 176 8.87 3.45 -13.06
C ARG A 176 8.85 4.04 -11.65
N THR A 177 8.73 5.36 -11.54
CA THR A 177 8.71 6.09 -10.27
C THR A 177 7.30 6.51 -9.85
N LEU A 178 6.28 6.07 -10.59
CA LEU A 178 4.91 6.56 -10.42
C LEU A 178 4.36 6.29 -9.02
N ASP A 179 4.63 5.12 -8.44
CA ASP A 179 4.17 4.78 -7.08
C ASP A 179 4.76 5.74 -6.02
N LEU A 180 6.01 6.19 -6.21
CA LEU A 180 6.65 7.18 -5.34
C LEU A 180 6.03 8.56 -5.53
N THR A 181 5.73 8.93 -6.77
CA THR A 181 5.05 10.19 -7.11
C THR A 181 3.65 10.23 -6.53
N LEU A 182 2.85 9.17 -6.68
CA LEU A 182 1.51 9.07 -6.11
C LEU A 182 1.54 9.04 -4.58
N PHE A 183 2.56 8.43 -3.98
CA PHE A 183 2.80 8.54 -2.55
C PHE A 183 3.05 10.01 -2.13
N ALA A 184 3.94 10.74 -2.81
CA ALA A 184 4.21 12.14 -2.51
C ALA A 184 2.95 13.00 -2.67
N VAL A 185 2.19 12.83 -3.76
CA VAL A 185 0.92 13.53 -4.02
C VAL A 185 -0.09 13.28 -2.92
N THR A 186 -0.28 12.01 -2.53
CA THR A 186 -1.21 11.64 -1.45
C THR A 186 -0.82 12.31 -0.13
N ARG A 187 0.48 12.40 0.16
CA ARG A 187 0.99 13.03 1.38
C ARG A 187 0.85 14.55 1.35
N ALA A 188 1.10 15.17 0.21
CA ALA A 188 0.86 16.59 0.01
C ALA A 188 -0.62 16.92 0.20
N ALA A 189 -1.53 16.13 -0.39
CA ALA A 189 -2.97 16.27 -0.21
C ALA A 189 -3.39 16.10 1.25
N ASP A 190 -2.91 15.06 1.96
CA ASP A 190 -3.20 14.86 3.40
C ASP A 190 -2.76 16.05 4.26
N VAL A 191 -1.58 16.60 3.96
CA VAL A 191 -1.04 17.77 4.66
C VAL A 191 -1.89 19.02 4.38
N LEU A 192 -2.17 19.32 3.10
CA LEU A 192 -2.93 20.51 2.70
C LEU A 192 -4.37 20.45 3.23
N VAL A 193 -5.07 19.35 2.99
CA VAL A 193 -6.44 19.14 3.49
C VAL A 193 -6.45 19.17 5.03
N GLY A 194 -5.47 18.52 5.66
CA GLY A 194 -5.35 18.51 7.11
C GLY A 194 -5.09 19.89 7.72
N GLU A 195 -4.30 20.73 7.06
CA GLU A 195 -4.00 22.11 7.49
C GLU A 195 -5.21 23.03 7.28
N LEU A 196 -5.84 22.98 6.10
CA LEU A 196 -7.08 23.71 5.82
C LEU A 196 -8.20 23.33 6.81
N TRP A 197 -8.34 22.04 7.11
CA TRP A 197 -9.29 21.56 8.10
C TRP A 197 -8.97 22.04 9.51
N SER A 198 -7.67 22.07 9.88
CA SER A 198 -7.22 22.60 11.17
C SER A 198 -7.58 24.07 11.33
N GLN A 199 -7.30 24.88 10.31
CA GLN A 199 -7.63 26.31 10.30
C GLN A 199 -9.15 26.53 10.36
N ARG A 200 -9.92 25.79 9.56
CA ARG A 200 -11.39 25.83 9.61
C ARG A 200 -11.91 25.48 10.99
N ARG A 201 -11.39 24.41 11.60
CA ARG A 201 -11.78 23.96 12.95
C ARG A 201 -11.48 25.04 14.00
N SER A 202 -10.30 25.64 13.96
CA SER A 202 -9.93 26.72 14.90
C SER A 202 -10.85 27.93 14.75
N ARG A 203 -11.13 28.38 13.52
CA ARG A 203 -12.05 29.51 13.25
C ARG A 203 -13.47 29.22 13.74
N ARG A 204 -14.01 28.04 13.44
CA ARG A 204 -15.37 27.63 13.83
C ARG A 204 -15.54 27.47 15.34
N LYS A 205 -14.51 26.96 16.02
CA LYS A 205 -14.49 26.89 17.49
C LYS A 205 -14.43 28.27 18.12
N ALA A 206 -13.58 29.15 17.61
CA ALA A 206 -13.49 30.53 18.08
C ALA A 206 -14.82 31.28 17.92
N SER A 207 -15.57 30.99 16.85
CA SER A 207 -16.89 31.58 16.62
C SER A 207 -18.05 30.84 17.30
N GLY A 208 -17.80 29.81 18.11
CA GLY A 208 -18.86 28.99 18.75
C GLY A 208 -19.76 28.19 17.79
N LYS A 209 -19.43 28.09 16.49
CA LYS A 209 -20.27 27.48 15.43
C LYS A 209 -19.82 26.06 15.05
N TRP A 210 -19.11 25.36 15.93
CA TRP A 210 -18.61 24.01 15.67
C TRP A 210 -19.73 22.98 15.89
N THR A 211 -20.09 22.24 14.84
CA THR A 211 -21.24 21.32 14.90
C THR A 211 -20.84 19.88 15.23
N VAL A 212 -21.81 19.09 15.69
CA VAL A 212 -21.65 17.64 15.91
C VAL A 212 -21.30 16.92 14.60
N ILE A 213 -21.90 17.35 13.48
CA ILE A 213 -21.61 16.78 12.14
C ILE A 213 -20.13 16.98 11.78
N GLU A 214 -19.57 18.17 11.99
CA GLU A 214 -18.15 18.44 11.73
C GLU A 214 -17.22 17.60 12.66
N GLN A 215 -17.67 17.31 13.89
CA GLN A 215 -16.96 16.41 14.80
C GLN A 215 -16.99 14.95 14.34
N VAL A 216 -18.14 14.47 13.86
CA VAL A 216 -18.30 13.12 13.32
C VAL A 216 -17.48 12.96 12.04
N MET A 217 -17.56 13.91 11.11
CA MET A 217 -16.74 13.90 9.89
C MET A 217 -15.25 13.78 10.22
N SER A 218 -14.76 14.58 11.17
CA SER A 218 -13.35 14.52 11.60
C SER A 218 -12.92 13.13 12.10
N ARG A 219 -13.83 12.36 12.70
CA ARG A 219 -13.55 11.00 13.19
C ARG A 219 -13.64 9.95 12.09
N LEU A 220 -14.50 10.18 11.09
CA LEU A 220 -14.76 9.24 10.00
C LEU A 220 -13.82 9.39 8.81
N MET A 221 -13.06 10.49 8.69
CA MET A 221 -12.18 10.72 7.54
C MET A 221 -11.22 9.57 7.25
N ASP A 222 -10.45 9.11 8.24
CA ASP A 222 -9.47 8.03 8.01
C ASP A 222 -10.16 6.70 7.61
N PRO A 223 -11.26 6.25 8.29
CA PRO A 223 -12.06 5.12 7.82
C PRO A 223 -12.64 5.27 6.42
N VAL A 224 -13.20 6.43 6.06
CA VAL A 224 -13.80 6.67 4.73
C VAL A 224 -12.74 6.65 3.64
N VAL A 225 -11.60 7.30 3.85
CA VAL A 225 -10.48 7.26 2.91
C VAL A 225 -9.98 5.83 2.73
N PHE A 226 -9.85 5.08 3.82
CA PHE A 226 -9.47 3.67 3.74
C PHE A 226 -10.51 2.84 2.97
N ALA A 227 -11.80 3.05 3.24
CA ALA A 227 -12.87 2.27 2.62
C ALA A 227 -12.99 2.56 1.12
N ALA A 228 -13.03 3.83 0.74
CA ALA A 228 -13.04 4.24 -0.67
C ALA A 228 -11.80 3.75 -1.42
N SER A 229 -10.61 3.90 -0.84
CA SER A 229 -9.36 3.45 -1.46
C SER A 229 -9.32 1.92 -1.64
N SER A 230 -9.78 1.18 -0.62
CA SER A 230 -9.83 -0.28 -0.69
C SER A 230 -10.86 -0.76 -1.71
N GLY A 231 -12.01 -0.09 -1.80
CA GLY A 231 -13.04 -0.38 -2.80
C GLY A 231 -12.51 -0.22 -4.23
N LEU A 232 -11.81 0.88 -4.53
CA LEU A 232 -11.17 1.10 -5.83
C LEU A 232 -10.13 0.02 -6.17
N ILE A 233 -9.33 -0.40 -5.19
CA ILE A 233 -8.34 -1.46 -5.37
C ILE A 233 -9.00 -2.80 -5.63
N MET A 234 -10.03 -3.16 -4.87
CA MET A 234 -10.75 -4.43 -5.06
C MET A 234 -11.45 -4.45 -6.42
N TRP A 235 -12.06 -3.33 -6.81
CA TRP A 235 -12.65 -3.19 -8.14
C TRP A 235 -11.63 -3.36 -9.26
N ALA A 236 -10.46 -2.70 -9.14
CA ALA A 236 -9.37 -2.83 -10.08
C ALA A 236 -8.81 -4.26 -10.11
N TRP A 237 -8.69 -4.94 -8.97
CA TRP A 237 -8.25 -6.34 -8.94
C TRP A 237 -9.21 -7.26 -9.69
N PHE A 238 -10.53 -7.02 -9.59
CA PHE A 238 -11.53 -7.73 -10.38
C PHE A 238 -11.42 -7.40 -11.86
N TYR A 239 -11.53 -6.13 -12.27
CA TYR A 239 -11.78 -5.79 -13.68
C TYR A 239 -10.60 -5.20 -14.45
N SER A 240 -9.53 -4.79 -13.78
CA SER A 240 -8.35 -4.19 -14.41
C SER A 240 -7.08 -4.56 -13.65
N PRO A 241 -6.75 -5.86 -13.51
CA PRO A 241 -5.66 -6.34 -12.65
C PRO A 241 -4.29 -5.75 -13.00
N ASP A 242 -4.09 -5.31 -14.25
CA ASP A 242 -2.86 -4.70 -14.75
C ASP A 242 -2.60 -3.28 -14.22
N SER A 243 -3.63 -2.62 -13.67
CA SER A 243 -3.46 -1.30 -13.03
C SER A 243 -2.79 -1.40 -11.66
N LEU A 244 -2.72 -2.60 -11.06
CA LEU A 244 -2.09 -2.85 -9.78
C LEU A 244 -0.65 -3.38 -9.93
N PRO A 245 0.24 -3.14 -8.95
CA PRO A 245 1.55 -3.79 -8.93
C PRO A 245 1.40 -5.32 -8.89
N ARG A 246 2.24 -6.06 -9.60
CA ARG A 246 2.10 -7.53 -9.74
C ARG A 246 2.21 -8.25 -8.39
N SER A 247 3.15 -7.85 -7.54
CA SER A 247 3.30 -8.40 -6.19
C SER A 247 2.06 -8.16 -5.33
N TYR A 248 1.45 -6.98 -5.46
CA TYR A 248 0.24 -6.64 -4.72
C TYR A 248 -0.98 -7.42 -5.22
N ASN A 249 -1.14 -7.54 -6.54
CA ASN A 249 -2.18 -8.37 -7.15
C ASN A 249 -2.06 -9.82 -6.68
N LYS A 250 -0.86 -10.42 -6.75
CA LYS A 250 -0.64 -11.78 -6.24
C LYS A 250 -0.94 -11.91 -4.75
N TRP A 251 -0.58 -10.91 -3.95
CA TRP A 251 -0.90 -10.92 -2.52
C TRP A 251 -2.42 -10.91 -2.28
N ILE A 252 -3.18 -10.07 -2.99
CA ILE A 252 -4.65 -10.03 -2.91
C ILE A 252 -5.22 -11.38 -3.35
N THR A 253 -4.78 -11.94 -4.48
CA THR A 253 -5.24 -13.25 -4.97
C THR A 253 -4.99 -14.37 -3.95
N SER A 254 -3.80 -14.38 -3.34
CA SER A 254 -3.46 -15.34 -2.28
C SER A 254 -4.35 -15.19 -1.05
N ALA A 255 -4.61 -13.95 -0.61
CA ALA A 255 -5.46 -13.66 0.53
C ALA A 255 -6.94 -13.97 0.25
N ALA A 256 -7.43 -13.67 -0.95
CA ALA A 256 -8.81 -13.89 -1.36
C ALA A 256 -9.18 -15.36 -1.37
N SER A 257 -8.22 -16.25 -1.70
CA SER A 257 -8.40 -17.72 -1.75
C SER A 257 -9.68 -18.12 -2.51
N VAL A 258 -9.88 -17.50 -3.68
CA VAL A 258 -11.02 -17.73 -4.58
C VAL A 258 -10.57 -18.57 -5.77
N ASP A 259 -11.50 -19.37 -6.31
CA ASP A 259 -11.31 -19.93 -7.65
C ASP A 259 -11.34 -18.79 -8.69
N LEU A 260 -10.27 -18.69 -9.48
CA LEU A 260 -10.13 -17.62 -10.47
C LEU A 260 -11.17 -17.72 -11.59
N ARG A 261 -11.75 -18.91 -11.83
CA ARG A 261 -12.83 -19.12 -12.81
C ARG A 261 -14.08 -18.32 -12.46
N LEU A 262 -14.38 -18.10 -11.18
CA LEU A 262 -15.48 -17.23 -10.76
C LEU A 262 -15.24 -15.77 -11.11
N ILE A 263 -14.01 -15.28 -10.89
CA ILE A 263 -13.65 -13.90 -11.28
C ILE A 263 -13.76 -13.75 -12.79
N GLU A 264 -13.24 -14.73 -13.51
CA GLU A 264 -13.28 -14.74 -14.97
C GLU A 264 -14.72 -14.77 -15.50
N ALA A 265 -15.60 -15.59 -14.92
CA ALA A 265 -17.02 -15.60 -15.27
C ALA A 265 -17.68 -14.23 -15.06
N LEU A 266 -17.38 -13.53 -13.95
CA LEU A 266 -17.88 -12.18 -13.70
C LEU A 266 -17.32 -11.14 -14.68
N ARG A 267 -16.06 -11.30 -15.13
CA ARG A 267 -15.48 -10.46 -16.19
C ARG A 267 -16.17 -10.68 -17.54
N ARG A 268 -16.39 -11.93 -17.91
CA ARG A 268 -17.10 -12.30 -19.15
C ARG A 268 -18.54 -11.85 -19.13
N CYS A 269 -19.18 -11.90 -17.96
CA CYS A 269 -20.52 -11.35 -17.72
C CYS A 269 -20.55 -9.84 -17.98
N ARG A 270 -19.54 -9.10 -17.47
CA ARG A 270 -19.39 -7.65 -17.68
C ARG A 270 -19.08 -7.28 -19.13
N ASN A 271 -18.25 -8.06 -19.81
CA ASN A 271 -17.87 -7.81 -21.20
C ASN A 271 -18.97 -8.19 -22.20
N GLY A 272 -20.05 -8.84 -21.74
CA GLY A 272 -21.12 -9.32 -22.60
C GLY A 272 -20.82 -10.65 -23.31
N GLU A 273 -19.74 -11.34 -22.93
CA GLU A 273 -19.38 -12.67 -23.46
C GLU A 273 -20.22 -13.78 -22.82
N LEU A 274 -20.54 -13.64 -21.52
CA LEU A 274 -21.42 -14.53 -20.77
C LEU A 274 -22.76 -13.83 -20.56
N ILE A 275 -23.82 -14.38 -21.16
CA ILE A 275 -25.17 -13.82 -21.08
C ILE A 275 -26.12 -14.89 -20.55
N TYR A 276 -26.81 -14.59 -19.44
CA TYR A 276 -27.80 -15.50 -18.88
C TYR A 276 -28.95 -15.79 -19.87
N GLY A 277 -29.36 -17.07 -19.93
CA GLY A 277 -30.43 -17.54 -20.80
C GLY A 277 -30.05 -17.67 -22.28
N LYS A 278 -28.77 -17.52 -22.63
CA LYS A 278 -28.26 -17.70 -24.00
C LYS A 278 -27.03 -18.61 -24.00
N GLU A 279 -26.97 -19.52 -24.97
CA GLU A 279 -25.79 -20.35 -25.20
C GLU A 279 -24.73 -19.52 -25.94
N THR A 280 -23.69 -19.08 -25.23
CA THR A 280 -22.57 -18.30 -25.78
C THR A 280 -21.24 -19.06 -25.76
N GLY A 281 -21.26 -20.38 -25.54
CA GLY A 281 -20.06 -21.21 -25.46
C GLY A 281 -19.27 -21.05 -24.15
N GLN A 282 -19.86 -20.39 -23.14
CA GLN A 282 -19.20 -20.09 -21.87
C GLN A 282 -19.40 -21.16 -20.78
N ALA A 283 -20.32 -22.11 -20.99
CA ALA A 283 -20.64 -23.17 -20.04
C ALA A 283 -19.42 -23.97 -19.55
N PRO A 284 -18.40 -24.31 -20.37
CA PRO A 284 -17.24 -25.09 -19.91
C PRO A 284 -16.42 -24.41 -18.80
N LEU A 285 -16.44 -23.07 -18.71
CA LEU A 285 -15.66 -22.33 -17.72
C LEU A 285 -16.06 -22.70 -16.30
N LEU A 286 -17.35 -22.60 -15.99
CA LEU A 286 -17.88 -22.97 -14.68
C LEU A 286 -18.29 -24.45 -14.60
N GLY A 287 -18.55 -25.11 -15.73
CA GLY A 287 -18.75 -26.56 -15.79
C GLY A 287 -17.54 -27.32 -15.24
N SER A 288 -16.32 -26.97 -15.69
CA SER A 288 -15.09 -27.55 -15.13
C SER A 288 -14.93 -27.29 -13.63
N MET A 289 -15.48 -26.18 -13.13
CA MET A 289 -15.47 -25.86 -11.71
C MET A 289 -16.45 -26.75 -10.94
N CYS A 290 -17.64 -26.98 -11.49
CA CYS A 290 -18.57 -27.93 -10.92
C CYS A 290 -17.93 -29.32 -10.77
N ASP A 291 -17.23 -29.80 -11.80
CA ASP A 291 -16.58 -31.11 -11.79
C ASP A 291 -15.51 -31.22 -10.69
N ASP A 292 -14.65 -30.20 -10.53
CA ASP A 292 -13.61 -30.17 -9.49
C ASP A 292 -14.16 -30.16 -8.06
N TYR A 293 -15.35 -29.58 -7.86
CA TYR A 293 -16.01 -29.49 -6.56
C TYR A 293 -17.08 -30.58 -6.34
N GLY A 294 -17.28 -31.50 -7.29
CA GLY A 294 -18.30 -32.55 -7.21
C GLY A 294 -19.75 -32.02 -7.25
N LEU A 295 -19.97 -30.90 -7.94
CA LEU A 295 -21.28 -30.26 -8.14
C LEU A 295 -21.87 -30.66 -9.50
N PRO A 296 -23.20 -30.56 -9.70
CA PRO A 296 -23.80 -30.81 -11.01
C PRO A 296 -23.23 -29.89 -12.10
N THR A 297 -22.71 -30.47 -13.19
CA THR A 297 -22.05 -29.72 -14.28
C THR A 297 -22.98 -28.67 -14.92
N GLU A 298 -24.28 -28.97 -14.98
CA GLU A 298 -25.33 -28.05 -15.46
C GLU A 298 -25.48 -26.78 -14.61
N TRP A 299 -24.99 -26.75 -13.36
CA TRP A 299 -24.95 -25.51 -12.57
C TRP A 299 -23.97 -24.47 -13.10
N GLY A 300 -22.99 -24.90 -13.90
CA GLY A 300 -22.04 -24.01 -14.57
C GLY A 300 -22.55 -23.44 -15.90
N ASP A 301 -23.71 -23.88 -16.37
CA ASP A 301 -24.27 -23.49 -17.66
C ASP A 301 -25.18 -22.24 -17.52
N PRO A 302 -24.76 -21.08 -18.08
CA PRO A 302 -25.54 -19.83 -17.99
C PRO A 302 -26.83 -19.85 -18.81
N ALA A 303 -26.98 -20.77 -19.78
CA ALA A 303 -28.20 -20.94 -20.56
C ALA A 303 -29.25 -21.73 -19.78
N LYS A 304 -28.83 -22.65 -18.90
CA LYS A 304 -29.72 -23.51 -18.11
C LYS A 304 -30.07 -22.94 -16.74
N ILE A 305 -29.08 -22.43 -16.00
CA ILE A 305 -29.26 -22.03 -14.60
C ILE A 305 -29.05 -20.52 -14.43
N VAL A 306 -30.12 -19.82 -14.06
CA VAL A 306 -30.11 -18.37 -13.84
C VAL A 306 -30.70 -18.00 -12.48
N PRO A 307 -29.95 -17.30 -11.61
CA PRO A 307 -28.51 -17.07 -11.67
C PRO A 307 -27.73 -18.32 -11.20
N PHE A 308 -26.40 -18.35 -11.35
CA PHE A 308 -25.58 -19.46 -10.82
C PHE A 308 -25.90 -19.80 -9.34
N PRO A 309 -25.94 -21.06 -8.91
CA PRO A 309 -26.29 -21.38 -7.53
C PRO A 309 -25.26 -20.84 -6.53
N CYS A 310 -25.70 -20.49 -5.31
CA CYS A 310 -24.78 -20.02 -4.28
C CYS A 310 -23.74 -21.06 -3.91
N ASP A 311 -24.06 -22.35 -4.00
CA ASP A 311 -23.12 -23.41 -3.66
C ASP A 311 -21.90 -23.43 -4.61
N LEU A 312 -22.14 -23.19 -5.91
CA LEU A 312 -21.09 -22.97 -6.90
C LEU A 312 -20.26 -21.72 -6.58
N VAL A 313 -20.92 -20.59 -6.28
CA VAL A 313 -20.24 -19.34 -5.87
C VAL A 313 -19.46 -19.51 -4.56
N HIS A 314 -19.88 -20.40 -3.69
CA HIS A 314 -19.25 -20.74 -2.43
C HIS A 314 -18.18 -21.84 -2.56
N MET A 315 -17.88 -22.31 -3.78
CA MET A 315 -16.90 -23.38 -4.04
C MET A 315 -17.22 -24.67 -3.25
N GLY A 316 -18.48 -25.12 -3.31
CA GLY A 316 -18.92 -26.38 -2.69
C GLY A 316 -19.02 -26.33 -1.15
N CYS A 317 -19.09 -25.14 -0.55
CA CYS A 317 -19.26 -24.99 0.90
C CYS A 317 -20.74 -25.04 1.36
N GLY A 318 -21.67 -25.36 0.46
CA GLY A 318 -23.10 -25.38 0.70
C GLY A 318 -23.82 -24.08 0.28
N PRO A 319 -25.16 -24.11 0.24
CA PRO A 319 -25.98 -23.00 -0.28
C PRO A 319 -26.08 -21.79 0.66
N SER A 320 -25.78 -21.94 1.95
CA SER A 320 -25.92 -20.86 2.94
C SER A 320 -24.82 -19.82 2.83
N CYS A 321 -25.22 -18.56 2.60
CA CYS A 321 -24.32 -17.41 2.51
C CYS A 321 -23.72 -17.06 3.88
N GLU A 322 -24.48 -17.22 4.96
CA GLU A 322 -24.04 -17.00 6.34
C GLU A 322 -22.98 -18.01 6.74
N TYR A 323 -23.22 -19.29 6.45
CA TYR A 323 -22.25 -20.35 6.72
C TYR A 323 -20.95 -20.09 5.94
N HIS A 324 -21.05 -19.77 4.65
CA HIS A 324 -19.88 -19.43 3.85
C HIS A 324 -19.12 -18.22 4.42
N ALA A 325 -19.83 -17.17 4.86
CA ALA A 325 -19.23 -15.99 5.47
C ALA A 325 -18.44 -16.31 6.76
N ILE A 326 -19.00 -17.15 7.64
CA ILE A 326 -18.33 -17.62 8.87
C ILE A 326 -17.13 -18.50 8.53
N SER A 327 -17.30 -19.47 7.63
CA SER A 327 -16.23 -20.35 7.16
C SER A 327 -15.06 -19.55 6.57
N ARG A 328 -15.36 -18.56 5.73
CA ARG A 328 -14.39 -17.63 5.15
C ARG A 328 -13.71 -16.79 6.21
N PHE A 329 -14.44 -16.29 7.21
CA PHE A 329 -13.86 -15.53 8.31
C PHE A 329 -12.81 -16.37 9.04
N LEU A 330 -13.15 -17.59 9.46
CA LEU A 330 -12.25 -18.46 10.23
C LEU A 330 -11.01 -18.88 9.41
N ARG A 331 -11.20 -19.25 8.14
CA ARG A 331 -10.09 -19.62 7.24
C ARG A 331 -9.15 -18.44 7.00
N SER A 332 -9.70 -17.26 6.71
CA SER A 332 -8.93 -16.03 6.48
C SER A 332 -8.23 -15.56 7.75
N TRP A 333 -8.89 -15.67 8.91
CA TRP A 333 -8.30 -15.33 10.21
C TRP A 333 -7.11 -16.23 10.51
N LYS A 334 -7.24 -17.54 10.32
CA LYS A 334 -6.13 -18.51 10.50
C LYS A 334 -4.95 -18.18 9.58
N TRP A 335 -5.20 -17.96 8.29
CA TRP A 335 -4.17 -17.60 7.31
C TRP A 335 -3.47 -16.28 7.68
N SER A 336 -4.24 -15.27 8.07
CA SER A 336 -3.72 -13.98 8.50
C SER A 336 -2.91 -14.08 9.79
N MET A 337 -3.35 -14.90 10.75
CA MET A 337 -2.66 -15.09 12.03
C MET A 337 -1.30 -15.76 11.83
N LEU A 338 -1.23 -16.77 10.94
CA LEU A 338 0.03 -17.41 10.54
C LEU A 338 1.02 -16.43 9.90
N THR A 339 0.54 -15.33 9.33
CA THR A 339 1.39 -14.31 8.72
C THR A 339 1.80 -13.22 9.73
N TYR A 340 0.86 -12.72 10.53
CA TYR A 340 1.10 -11.58 11.42
C TYR A 340 1.76 -11.95 12.75
N LEU A 341 1.44 -13.11 13.32
CA LEU A 341 2.00 -13.52 14.61
C LEU A 341 3.53 -13.66 14.58
N PRO A 342 4.15 -14.34 13.60
CA PRO A 342 5.61 -14.44 13.55
C PRO A 342 6.30 -13.07 13.44
N LEU A 343 5.74 -12.17 12.63
CA LEU A 343 6.27 -10.82 12.46
C LEU A 343 6.14 -10.02 13.77
N ALA A 344 4.99 -10.09 14.44
CA ALA A 344 4.76 -9.40 15.70
C ALA A 344 5.72 -9.90 16.80
N LEU A 345 5.96 -11.21 16.87
CA LEU A 345 6.91 -11.82 17.80
C LEU A 345 8.36 -11.41 17.46
N ALA A 346 8.75 -11.43 16.19
CA ALA A 346 10.07 -10.99 15.75
C ALA A 346 10.34 -9.52 16.12
N LEU A 347 9.33 -8.65 16.03
CA LEU A 347 9.46 -7.25 16.44
C LEU A 347 9.65 -7.09 17.96
N GLN A 348 9.15 -8.00 18.80
CA GLN A 348 9.43 -7.98 20.25
C GLN A 348 10.90 -8.29 20.55
N LEU A 349 11.56 -9.12 19.72
CA LEU A 349 12.98 -9.45 19.88
C LEU A 349 13.91 -8.26 19.70
N ARG A 350 13.43 -7.13 19.15
CA ARG A 350 14.21 -5.89 19.04
C ARG A 350 14.59 -5.31 20.41
N ASN A 351 13.79 -5.57 21.44
CA ASN A 351 14.10 -5.15 22.81
C ASN A 351 13.82 -6.30 23.78
N PRO A 352 14.73 -7.29 23.88
CA PRO A 352 14.49 -8.53 24.61
C PRO A 352 14.26 -8.32 26.11
N ARG A 353 14.65 -7.16 26.66
CA ARG A 353 14.40 -6.80 28.07
C ARG A 353 12.95 -6.43 28.37
N ARG A 354 12.09 -6.26 27.36
CA ARG A 354 10.68 -5.86 27.50
C ARG A 354 9.76 -6.64 26.54
N ILE A 355 9.95 -7.95 26.44
CA ILE A 355 9.10 -8.80 25.61
C ILE A 355 7.68 -8.81 26.20
N ASN A 356 6.71 -8.34 25.41
CA ASN A 356 5.31 -8.39 25.80
C ASN A 356 4.53 -9.28 24.82
N LEU A 357 4.44 -10.58 25.17
CA LEU A 357 3.78 -11.59 24.35
C LEU A 357 2.27 -11.33 24.23
N VAL A 358 1.61 -10.89 25.31
CA VAL A 358 0.19 -10.55 25.29
C VAL A 358 -0.08 -9.45 24.27
N LYS A 359 0.75 -8.41 24.23
CA LYS A 359 0.66 -7.34 23.23
C LYS A 359 0.89 -7.84 21.81
N ALA A 360 1.84 -8.76 21.60
CA ALA A 360 2.08 -9.36 20.29
C ALA A 360 0.90 -10.21 19.82
N ILE A 361 0.34 -11.05 20.69
CA ILE A 361 -0.81 -11.91 20.40
C ILE A 361 -2.06 -11.05 20.17
N THR A 362 -2.42 -10.17 21.10
CA THR A 362 -3.60 -9.29 20.96
C THR A 362 -3.52 -8.39 19.74
N GLY A 363 -2.33 -7.84 19.43
CA GLY A 363 -2.09 -7.09 18.20
C GLY A 363 -2.26 -7.92 16.94
N SER A 364 -1.74 -9.15 16.92
CA SER A 364 -1.84 -10.06 15.78
C SER A 364 -3.27 -10.55 15.58
N THR A 365 -3.98 -10.90 16.66
CA THR A 365 -5.39 -11.28 16.64
C THR A 365 -6.23 -10.13 16.08
N ARG A 366 -6.09 -8.90 16.60
CA ARG A 366 -6.82 -7.73 16.10
C ARG A 366 -6.57 -7.51 14.60
N SER A 367 -5.31 -7.57 14.17
CA SER A 367 -4.91 -7.44 12.75
C SER A 367 -5.54 -8.52 11.88
N SER A 368 -5.60 -9.75 12.39
CA SER A 368 -6.13 -10.90 11.67
C SER A 368 -7.65 -10.85 11.60
N THR A 369 -8.31 -10.40 12.67
CA THR A 369 -9.75 -10.11 12.68
C THR A 369 -10.08 -9.01 11.69
N PHE A 370 -9.32 -7.92 11.66
CA PHE A 370 -9.49 -6.85 10.67
C PHE A 370 -9.46 -7.40 9.23
N LEU A 371 -8.43 -8.18 8.87
CA LEU A 371 -8.28 -8.70 7.51
C LEU A 371 -9.33 -9.77 7.19
N ALA A 372 -9.64 -10.66 8.14
CA ALA A 372 -10.68 -11.66 7.98
C ALA A 372 -12.05 -11.02 7.77
N THR A 373 -12.40 -10.00 8.58
CA THR A 373 -13.63 -9.23 8.41
C THR A 373 -13.63 -8.49 7.07
N PHE A 374 -12.51 -7.94 6.61
CA PHE A 374 -12.42 -7.31 5.28
C PHE A 374 -12.85 -8.30 4.18
N ILE A 375 -12.26 -9.49 4.19
CA ILE A 375 -12.55 -10.54 3.21
C ILE A 375 -14.00 -11.01 3.34
N THR A 376 -14.47 -11.30 4.56
CA THR A 376 -15.85 -11.73 4.81
C THR A 376 -16.88 -10.69 4.37
N LEU A 377 -16.67 -9.40 4.67
CA LEU A 377 -17.56 -8.32 4.23
C LEU A 377 -17.59 -8.19 2.71
N PHE A 378 -16.46 -8.41 2.04
CA PHE A 378 -16.41 -8.45 0.58
C PHE A 378 -17.32 -9.55 0.03
N TYR A 379 -17.05 -10.82 0.39
CA TYR A 379 -17.80 -11.97 -0.10
C TYR A 379 -19.28 -11.91 0.28
N TYR A 380 -19.56 -11.62 1.55
CA TYR A 380 -20.93 -11.50 2.01
C TYR A 380 -21.65 -10.34 1.31
N GLY A 381 -20.95 -9.24 1.02
CA GLY A 381 -21.48 -8.14 0.21
C GLY A 381 -21.86 -8.55 -1.22
N VAL A 382 -21.02 -9.35 -1.88
CA VAL A 382 -21.33 -9.94 -3.20
C VAL A 382 -22.59 -10.80 -3.11
N CYS A 383 -22.65 -11.73 -2.15
CA CYS A 383 -23.82 -12.61 -1.97
C CYS A 383 -25.07 -11.83 -1.57
N LEU A 384 -24.96 -10.80 -0.73
CA LEU A 384 -26.07 -9.95 -0.28
C LEU A 384 -26.71 -9.22 -1.46
N ALA A 385 -25.91 -8.63 -2.33
CA ALA A 385 -26.39 -8.00 -3.56
C ALA A 385 -27.03 -9.03 -4.50
N ARG A 386 -26.38 -10.19 -4.68
CA ARG A 386 -26.80 -11.22 -5.63
C ARG A 386 -28.10 -11.95 -5.26
N THR A 387 -28.32 -12.19 -3.98
CA THR A 387 -29.36 -13.11 -3.50
C THR A 387 -30.52 -12.40 -2.80
N ARG A 388 -30.26 -11.28 -2.12
CA ARG A 388 -31.24 -10.61 -1.26
C ARG A 388 -31.60 -9.22 -1.73
N LEU A 389 -30.64 -8.29 -1.71
CA LEU A 389 -30.93 -6.88 -1.97
C LEU A 389 -31.16 -6.61 -3.45
N GLY A 390 -30.31 -7.13 -4.34
CA GLY A 390 -30.43 -6.92 -5.79
C GLY A 390 -31.77 -7.40 -6.33
N PRO A 391 -32.18 -8.66 -6.12
CA PRO A 391 -33.47 -9.15 -6.62
C PRO A 391 -34.70 -8.44 -6.02
N ARG A 392 -34.58 -7.88 -4.81
CA ARG A 392 -35.66 -7.08 -4.19
C ARG A 392 -35.77 -5.67 -4.76
N VAL A 393 -34.63 -5.08 -5.17
CA VAL A 393 -34.58 -3.70 -5.66
C VAL A 393 -34.76 -3.63 -7.18
N LEU A 394 -34.13 -4.53 -7.93
CA LEU A 394 -34.12 -4.52 -9.40
C LEU A 394 -35.12 -5.52 -10.00
N GLY A 395 -35.60 -6.49 -9.23
CA GLY A 395 -36.47 -7.57 -9.71
C GLY A 395 -35.71 -8.87 -10.00
N LYS A 396 -36.46 -9.94 -10.26
CA LYS A 396 -35.94 -11.31 -10.41
C LYS A 396 -35.67 -11.74 -11.86
N GLU A 397 -36.08 -10.93 -12.83
CA GLU A 397 -35.94 -11.20 -14.26
C GLU A 397 -34.48 -11.41 -14.70
N ILE A 398 -34.29 -12.19 -15.76
CA ILE A 398 -32.96 -12.52 -16.31
C ILE A 398 -32.10 -11.27 -16.57
N PRO A 399 -32.60 -10.20 -17.21
CA PRO A 399 -31.81 -8.99 -17.44
C PRO A 399 -31.34 -8.32 -16.13
N ASN A 400 -32.15 -8.38 -15.08
CA ASN A 400 -31.79 -7.82 -13.78
C ASN A 400 -30.76 -8.68 -13.07
N ARG A 401 -30.84 -10.02 -13.18
CA ARG A 401 -29.81 -10.94 -12.67
C ARG A 401 -28.47 -10.73 -13.38
N GLN A 402 -28.49 -10.54 -14.70
CA GLN A 402 -27.31 -10.17 -15.49
C GLN A 402 -26.70 -8.87 -14.96
N ARG A 403 -27.52 -7.82 -14.80
CA ARG A 403 -27.07 -6.52 -14.28
C ARG A 403 -26.47 -6.61 -12.87
N ILE A 404 -26.93 -7.56 -12.06
CA ILE A 404 -26.36 -7.78 -10.73
C ILE A 404 -24.97 -8.39 -10.84
N ASP A 405 -24.79 -9.42 -11.65
CA ASP A 405 -23.53 -10.15 -11.79
C ASP A 405 -22.50 -9.43 -12.70
N GLU A 406 -22.91 -8.51 -13.58
CA GLU A 406 -22.00 -7.72 -14.42
C GLU A 406 -21.14 -6.73 -13.61
N GLY A 407 -21.59 -6.34 -12.41
CA GLY A 407 -20.85 -5.37 -11.61
C GLY A 407 -21.47 -4.94 -10.28
N ILE A 408 -22.79 -4.97 -10.11
CA ILE A 408 -23.42 -4.47 -8.87
C ILE A 408 -23.02 -5.34 -7.67
N CYS A 409 -22.93 -6.67 -7.85
CA CYS A 409 -22.54 -7.57 -6.78
C CYS A 409 -21.10 -7.32 -6.32
N VAL A 410 -20.15 -7.24 -7.25
CA VAL A 410 -18.74 -6.92 -6.98
C VAL A 410 -18.61 -5.52 -6.36
N GLY A 411 -19.34 -4.54 -6.90
CA GLY A 411 -19.36 -3.16 -6.40
C GLY A 411 -19.85 -3.09 -4.96
N THR A 412 -20.87 -3.86 -4.61
CA THR A 412 -21.39 -3.93 -3.23
C THR A 412 -20.34 -4.52 -2.28
N GLY A 413 -19.65 -5.59 -2.69
CA GLY A 413 -18.51 -6.13 -1.95
C GLY A 413 -17.39 -5.09 -1.75
N CYS A 414 -17.05 -4.33 -2.79
CA CYS A 414 -16.06 -3.25 -2.75
C CYS A 414 -16.44 -2.13 -1.77
N CYS A 415 -17.73 -1.75 -1.74
CA CYS A 415 -18.23 -0.71 -0.84
C CYS A 415 -18.22 -1.14 0.63
N LEU A 416 -18.43 -2.43 0.92
CA LEU A 416 -18.57 -2.95 2.28
C LEU A 416 -17.23 -3.33 2.92
N CYS A 417 -16.29 -3.91 2.16
CA CYS A 417 -15.10 -4.55 2.71
C CYS A 417 -14.23 -3.61 3.55
N GLY A 418 -14.10 -2.35 3.11
CA GLY A 418 -13.24 -1.36 3.73
C GLY A 418 -13.64 -0.93 5.14
N TRP A 419 -14.90 -1.11 5.53
CA TRP A 419 -15.39 -0.72 6.85
C TRP A 419 -14.85 -1.58 7.99
N SER A 420 -14.23 -2.72 7.69
CA SER A 420 -13.53 -3.55 8.68
C SER A 420 -12.44 -2.78 9.46
N VAL A 421 -11.95 -1.66 8.91
CA VAL A 421 -10.93 -0.80 9.52
C VAL A 421 -11.30 -0.28 10.91
N PHE A 422 -12.59 -0.27 11.28
CA PHE A 422 -13.01 0.07 12.65
C PHE A 422 -12.49 -0.90 13.73
N ILE A 423 -12.17 -2.14 13.37
CA ILE A 423 -11.55 -3.13 14.26
C ILE A 423 -10.14 -2.68 14.68
N GLU A 424 -9.48 -1.87 13.85
CA GLU A 424 -8.14 -1.38 14.12
C GLU A 424 -8.11 -0.18 15.06
N THR A 425 -6.96 0.03 15.70
CA THR A 425 -6.72 1.20 16.55
C THR A 425 -6.64 2.48 15.72
N ALA A 426 -7.12 3.61 16.27
CA ALA A 426 -7.18 4.88 15.52
C ALA A 426 -5.83 5.30 14.88
N GLY A 427 -4.71 5.07 15.59
CA GLY A 427 -3.37 5.32 15.05
C GLY A 427 -3.07 4.49 13.81
N ARG A 428 -3.43 3.20 13.82
CA ARG A 428 -3.22 2.28 12.70
C ARG A 428 -4.19 2.49 11.56
N ARG A 429 -5.45 2.88 11.82
CA ARG A 429 -6.41 3.24 10.75
C ARG A 429 -5.86 4.34 9.85
N LYS A 430 -5.28 5.37 10.46
CA LYS A 430 -4.61 6.47 9.76
C LYS A 430 -3.43 5.99 8.91
N ASP A 431 -2.55 5.15 9.48
CA ASP A 431 -1.41 4.60 8.74
C ASP A 431 -1.87 3.72 7.57
N MET A 432 -2.92 2.92 7.75
CA MET A 432 -3.51 2.08 6.72
C MET A 432 -4.18 2.91 5.62
N ALA A 433 -4.98 3.92 5.97
CA ALA A 433 -5.59 4.82 4.99
C ALA A 433 -4.53 5.46 4.10
N LEU A 434 -3.48 6.02 4.72
CA LEU A 434 -2.39 6.66 4.00
C LEU A 434 -1.45 5.67 3.27
N PHE A 435 -1.53 4.39 3.59
CA PHE A 435 -0.82 3.31 2.90
C PHE A 435 -1.58 2.86 1.64
N VAL A 436 -2.91 2.76 1.73
CA VAL A 436 -3.76 2.25 0.66
C VAL A 436 -4.11 3.32 -0.37
N ALA A 437 -4.33 4.56 0.06
CA ALA A 437 -4.67 5.69 -0.81
C ALA A 437 -3.76 5.88 -2.05
N PRO A 438 -2.41 5.88 -1.97
CA PRO A 438 -1.59 6.05 -3.17
C PRO A 438 -1.71 4.87 -4.15
N ARG A 439 -2.02 3.66 -3.67
CA ARG A 439 -2.26 2.50 -4.53
C ARG A 439 -3.62 2.58 -5.22
N ALA A 440 -4.62 3.12 -4.54
CA ALA A 440 -5.91 3.39 -5.14
C ALA A 440 -5.80 4.48 -6.22
N LEU A 441 -5.03 5.54 -5.99
CA LEU A 441 -4.76 6.52 -7.05
C LEU A 441 -4.04 5.89 -8.25
N ALA A 442 -3.17 4.89 -8.02
CA ALA A 442 -2.48 4.18 -9.09
C ALA A 442 -3.41 3.38 -10.00
N THR A 443 -4.64 3.06 -9.55
CA THR A 443 -5.64 2.39 -10.41
C THR A 443 -6.38 3.37 -11.31
N LEU A 444 -6.30 4.69 -11.02
CA LEU A 444 -6.97 5.74 -11.79
C LEU A 444 -6.08 6.37 -12.86
N VAL A 445 -4.78 6.07 -12.85
CA VAL A 445 -3.80 6.61 -13.80
C VAL A 445 -3.12 5.48 -14.57
N PRO A 446 -2.75 5.70 -15.84
CA PRO A 446 -2.04 4.68 -16.60
C PRO A 446 -0.66 4.43 -15.99
N ARG A 447 -0.34 3.16 -15.67
CA ARG A 447 0.98 2.79 -15.12
C ARG A 447 2.12 3.02 -16.10
N ARG A 448 1.82 3.07 -17.40
CA ARG A 448 2.79 3.26 -18.49
C ARG A 448 2.37 4.46 -19.31
N TYR A 449 3.33 5.33 -19.61
CA TYR A 449 3.09 6.51 -20.44
C TYR A 449 4.34 6.85 -21.27
N PRO A 450 4.24 7.61 -22.36
CA PRO A 450 5.38 7.97 -23.21
C PRO A 450 6.46 8.77 -22.45
N LEU A 451 7.74 8.49 -22.71
CA LEU A 451 8.87 9.16 -22.01
C LEU A 451 8.85 10.68 -22.11
N GLU A 452 8.33 11.23 -23.19
CA GLU A 452 8.14 12.68 -23.38
C GLU A 452 7.32 13.33 -22.26
N LYS A 453 6.41 12.59 -21.62
CA LYS A 453 5.57 13.09 -20.52
C LYS A 453 6.21 12.91 -19.14
N GLN A 454 7.41 12.33 -19.05
CA GLN A 454 8.08 12.03 -17.78
C GLN A 454 8.44 13.28 -16.96
N TRP A 455 8.62 14.44 -17.62
CA TRP A 455 8.81 15.71 -16.91
C TRP A 455 7.60 16.10 -16.04
N ARG A 456 6.37 15.71 -16.43
CA ARG A 456 5.16 15.95 -15.64
C ARG A 456 5.24 15.21 -14.31
N GLU A 457 5.74 13.96 -14.34
CA GLU A 457 5.94 13.19 -13.12
C GLU A 457 6.99 13.85 -12.21
N LYS A 458 8.13 14.28 -12.77
CA LYS A 458 9.16 15.03 -12.02
C LYS A 458 8.61 16.29 -11.37
N LEU A 459 7.83 17.08 -12.12
CA LEU A 459 7.22 18.31 -11.63
C LEU A 459 6.28 18.05 -10.45
N ILE A 460 5.34 17.10 -10.63
CA ILE A 460 4.34 16.76 -9.62
C ILE A 460 4.99 16.20 -8.36
N PHE A 461 5.99 15.33 -8.52
CA PHE A 461 6.76 14.78 -7.39
C PHE A 461 7.50 15.87 -6.63
N ALA A 462 8.23 16.75 -7.33
CA ALA A 462 9.00 17.84 -6.73
C ALA A 462 8.09 18.81 -5.96
N ALA A 463 6.98 19.25 -6.57
CA ALA A 463 6.00 20.13 -5.95
C ALA A 463 5.35 19.49 -4.71
N SER A 464 4.92 18.23 -4.82
CA SER A 464 4.28 17.51 -3.71
C SER A 464 5.24 17.29 -2.54
N THR A 465 6.49 16.93 -2.85
CA THR A 465 7.52 16.70 -1.83
C THR A 465 7.91 18.00 -1.14
N ALA A 466 7.98 19.11 -1.88
CA ALA A 466 8.23 20.45 -1.33
C ALA A 466 7.15 20.87 -0.33
N VAL A 467 5.87 20.61 -0.61
CA VAL A 467 4.77 20.84 0.34
C VAL A 467 4.97 20.03 1.62
N VAL A 468 5.27 18.73 1.49
CA VAL A 468 5.42 17.83 2.65
C VAL A 468 6.62 18.23 3.52
N PHE A 469 7.78 18.53 2.92
CA PHE A 469 8.98 18.90 3.68
C PHE A 469 8.85 20.28 4.33
N THR A 470 8.28 21.25 3.62
CA THR A 470 8.02 22.58 4.19
C THR A 470 7.12 22.45 5.41
N CYS A 471 6.04 21.66 5.32
CA CYS A 471 5.18 21.37 6.45
C CYS A 471 5.91 20.60 7.57
N ALA A 472 6.75 19.61 7.24
CA ALA A 472 7.51 18.86 8.23
C ALA A 472 8.46 19.75 9.05
N LEU A 473 9.04 20.79 8.44
CA LEU A 473 9.93 21.74 9.08
C LEU A 473 9.19 22.82 9.88
N GLU A 474 7.99 23.21 9.47
CA GLU A 474 7.20 24.26 10.15
C GLU A 474 6.26 23.72 11.22
N ASN A 475 5.53 22.66 10.90
CA ASN A 475 4.57 22.03 11.77
C ASN A 475 4.74 20.50 11.73
N PRO A 476 5.80 19.96 12.37
CA PRO A 476 6.13 18.54 12.30
C PRO A 476 5.00 17.62 12.77
N LYS A 477 4.10 18.10 13.64
CA LYS A 477 2.93 17.34 14.13
C LYS A 477 1.86 17.13 13.04
N ARG A 478 1.86 17.94 11.98
CA ARG A 478 0.86 17.88 10.89
C ARG A 478 1.13 16.74 9.92
N VAL A 479 2.39 16.37 9.70
CA VAL A 479 2.74 15.23 8.86
C VAL A 479 2.43 13.95 9.65
N ARG A 480 1.38 13.26 9.23
CA ARG A 480 0.81 12.14 9.98
C ARG A 480 1.50 10.81 9.68
N GLY A 481 1.54 9.96 10.71
CA GLY A 481 1.88 8.54 10.56
C GLY A 481 3.38 8.28 10.56
N VAL A 482 3.77 7.11 10.06
CA VAL A 482 5.18 6.66 10.05
C VAL A 482 6.10 7.66 9.34
N LEU A 483 5.65 8.27 8.23
CA LEU A 483 6.43 9.25 7.48
C LEU A 483 6.79 10.48 8.32
N GLY A 484 5.85 11.01 9.11
CA GLY A 484 6.12 12.17 9.98
C GLY A 484 7.19 11.87 11.04
N GLY A 485 7.15 10.67 11.62
CA GLY A 485 8.19 10.21 12.54
C GLY A 485 9.57 10.09 11.89
N ILE A 486 9.63 9.56 10.67
CA ILE A 486 10.88 9.44 9.90
C ILE A 486 11.41 10.82 9.52
N LEU A 487 10.59 11.69 8.95
CA LEU A 487 11.02 13.04 8.55
C LEU A 487 11.47 13.87 9.76
N GLY A 488 10.76 13.78 10.90
CA GLY A 488 11.16 14.45 12.13
C GLY A 488 12.50 13.97 12.70
N MET A 489 12.85 12.69 12.48
CA MET A 489 14.17 12.14 12.85
C MET A 489 15.26 12.58 11.88
N VAL A 490 14.97 12.55 10.58
CA VAL A 490 15.94 12.73 9.50
C VAL A 490 16.30 14.20 9.30
N LEU A 491 15.30 15.10 9.29
CA LEU A 491 15.49 16.53 9.02
C LEU A 491 16.07 17.31 10.22
N LYS A 492 16.22 16.67 11.38
CA LYS A 492 16.81 17.30 12.57
C LYS A 492 18.33 17.51 12.38
N LYS A 493 18.79 18.76 12.39
CA LYS A 493 20.22 19.12 12.35
C LYS A 493 20.98 18.64 13.60
#